data_AF-A0A377E6I8-F1
#
_entry.id   AF-A0A377E6I8-F1
#
_cell.length_a   1.000
_cell.length_b   1.000
_cell.length_c   1.000
_cell.angle_alpha   90.00
_cell.angle_beta   90.00
_cell.angle_gamma   90.00
#
_symmetry.space_group_name_H-M   'P 1'
#
loop_
_entity.id
_entity.type
_entity.pdbx_description
1 polymer ?
#
loop_
_entity_poly.entity_id
_entity_poly.type
_entity_poly.pdbx_seq_one_letter_code
_entity_poly.pdbx_strand_id
1 'polypeptide(L)' 'MCWLRLRQQNSLVTEKILFMLEGAIIGIHEAALPVARRQELAEWADSLTPKQEFPAELE' A
#
# COMPACT_ATOMS: atom_id res chain seq x y z
N MET A 1 10.42 -3.01 -5.62
CA MET A 1 9.99 -4.41 -5.90
C MET A 1 9.77 -5.29 -4.65
N CYS A 2 10.25 -4.93 -3.45
CA CYS A 2 10.06 -5.77 -2.26
C CYS A 2 8.61 -5.85 -1.78
N TRP A 3 7.86 -4.74 -1.81
CA TRP A 3 6.45 -4.70 -1.38
C TRP A 3 5.54 -5.61 -2.22
N LEU A 4 5.71 -5.64 -3.54
CA LEU A 4 4.96 -6.52 -4.44
C LEU A 4 5.19 -8.00 -4.14
N ARG A 5 6.44 -8.40 -3.83
CA ARG A 5 6.75 -9.77 -3.42
C ARG A 5 6.13 -10.11 -2.06
N LEU A 6 6.17 -9.16 -1.13
CA LEU A 6 5.53 -9.30 0.18
C LEU A 6 4.01 -9.48 0.05
N ARG A 7 3.38 -8.71 -0.84
CA ARG A 7 1.95 -8.79 -1.14
C ARG A 7 1.55 -10.09 -1.84
N GLN A 8 2.41 -10.65 -2.71
CA GLN A 8 2.20 -11.98 -3.29
C GLN A 8 2.25 -13.09 -2.23
N GLN A 9 3.12 -12.95 -1.21
CA GLN A 9 3.22 -13.93 -0.13
C GLN A 9 2.18 -13.72 0.98
N ASN A 10 1.63 -12.51 1.11
CA ASN A 10 0.70 -12.16 2.18
C ASN A 10 -0.27 -11.08 1.70
N SER A 11 -1.54 -11.44 1.46
CA SER A 11 -2.58 -10.48 0.99
C SER A 11 -2.96 -9.44 2.05
N LEU A 12 -2.53 -9.63 3.31
CA LEU A 12 -2.68 -8.69 4.42
C LEU A 12 -1.74 -7.49 4.33
N VAL A 13 -0.84 -7.44 3.34
CA VAL A 13 0.07 -6.31 3.13
C VAL A 13 -0.73 -5.10 2.62
N THR A 14 -1.15 -4.26 3.56
CA THR A 14 -1.89 -3.02 3.31
C THR A 14 -0.96 -1.88 2.85
N GLU A 15 -1.57 -0.82 2.33
CA GLU A 15 -0.96 0.46 1.97
C GLU A 15 -0.06 1.05 3.08
N LYS A 16 -0.38 0.79 4.36
CA LYS A 16 0.50 1.14 5.49
C LYS A 16 1.92 0.60 5.36
N ILE A 17 2.08 -0.66 4.95
CA ILE A 17 3.42 -1.24 4.77
C ILE A 17 4.13 -0.58 3.59
N LEU A 18 3.40 -0.13 2.57
CA LEU A 18 3.98 0.62 1.46
C LEU A 18 4.57 1.95 1.94
N PHE A 19 3.83 2.70 2.77
CA PHE A 19 4.31 3.96 3.35
C PHE A 19 5.50 3.77 4.31
N MET A 20 5.45 2.73 5.15
CA MET A 20 6.58 2.39 6.03
C MET A 20 7.84 2.05 5.22
N LEU A 21 7.70 1.31 4.12
CA LEU A 21 8.83 0.92 3.28
C LEU A 21 9.44 2.13 2.59
N GLU A 22 8.62 3.01 2.03
CA GLU A 22 9.09 4.27 1.44
C GLU A 22 9.75 5.17 2.47
N GLY A 23 9.15 5.29 3.66
CA GLY A 23 9.73 6.01 4.79
C GLY A 23 11.10 5.46 5.16
N ALA A 24 11.20 4.15 5.34
CA ALA A 24 12.46 3.48 5.66
C ALA A 24 13.55 3.68 4.59
N ILE A 25 13.18 3.71 3.30
CA ILE A 25 14.11 3.97 2.19
C ILE A 25 14.65 5.41 2.25
N ILE A 26 13.79 6.38 2.54
CA ILE A 26 14.15 7.80 2.64
C ILE A 26 14.82 8.10 3.99
N GLY A 27 14.69 7.20 4.98
CA GLY A 27 15.19 7.37 6.33
C GLY A 27 14.26 8.21 7.23
N ILE A 28 12.97 8.26 6.92
CA ILE A 28 11.95 9.03 7.65
C ILE A 28 10.81 8.13 8.12
N HIS A 29 10.10 8.55 9.18
CA HIS A 29 8.92 7.82 9.65
C HIS A 29 7.77 7.90 8.64
N GLU A 30 6.87 6.90 8.61
CA GLU A 30 5.73 6.88 7.67
C GLU A 30 4.86 8.15 7.76
N ALA A 31 4.72 8.68 8.97
CA ALA A 31 3.95 9.89 9.26
C ALA A 31 4.63 11.17 8.75
N ALA A 32 5.96 11.13 8.57
CA ALA A 32 6.75 12.22 8.03
C ALA A 32 6.76 12.23 6.49
N LEU A 33 6.18 11.23 5.81
CA LEU A 33 6.04 11.29 4.37
C LEU A 33 5.16 12.49 3.96
N PRO A 34 5.59 13.26 2.95
CA PRO A 34 4.75 14.29 2.35
C PRO A 34 3.42 13.70 1.88
N VAL A 35 2.34 14.45 2.08
CA VAL A 35 1.00 14.04 1.66
C VAL A 35 0.95 13.71 0.16
N ALA A 36 1.64 14.48 -0.67
CA ALA A 36 1.75 14.23 -2.10
C ALA A 36 2.30 12.82 -2.40
N ARG A 37 3.38 12.41 -1.72
CA ARG A 37 3.98 11.08 -1.91
C ARG A 37 3.08 9.96 -1.38
N ARG A 38 2.34 10.21 -0.29
CA ARG A 38 1.33 9.27 0.21
C ARG A 38 0.19 9.09 -0.79
N GLN A 39 -0.27 10.16 -1.45
CA GLN A 39 -1.27 10.05 -2.51
C GLN A 39 -0.75 9.24 -3.69
N GLU A 40 0.43 9.57 -4.21
CA GLU A 40 1.02 8.82 -5.34
C GLU A 40 1.15 7.32 -5.03
N LEU A 41 1.60 6.98 -3.81
CA LEU A 41 1.72 5.59 -3.37
C LEU A 41 0.36 4.91 -3.15
N ALA A 42 -0.64 5.63 -2.65
CA ALA A 42 -2.00 5.12 -2.51
C ALA A 42 -2.64 4.86 -3.88
N GLU A 43 -2.53 5.80 -4.82
CA GLU A 43 -3.02 5.65 -6.20
C GLU A 43 -2.32 4.50 -6.93
N TRP A 44 -1.01 4.34 -6.71
CA TRP A 44 -0.26 3.20 -7.24
C TRP A 44 -0.68 1.88 -6.59
N ALA A 45 -0.91 1.85 -5.27
CA ALA A 45 -1.39 0.67 -4.57
C ALA A 45 -2.79 0.27 -5.04
N ASP A 46 -3.69 1.25 -5.20
CA ASP A 46 -5.05 1.12 -5.71
C ASP A 46 -5.04 0.54 -7.13
N SER A 47 -4.22 1.09 -8.02
CA SER A 47 -4.02 0.59 -9.39
C SER A 47 -3.52 -0.86 -9.45
N LEU A 48 -2.85 -1.34 -8.39
CA LEU A 48 -2.36 -2.72 -8.27
C LEU A 48 -3.32 -3.66 -7.53
N THR A 49 -4.29 -3.13 -6.80
CA THR A 49 -5.48 -3.86 -6.35
C THR A 49 -6.51 -3.78 -7.47
N PRO A 50 -6.63 -4.77 -8.37
CA PRO A 50 -7.88 -4.90 -9.10
C PRO A 50 -8.97 -4.92 -8.04
N LYS A 51 -9.89 -3.95 -8.11
CA LYS A 51 -11.04 -3.75 -7.23
C LYS A 51 -11.43 -5.11 -6.66
N GLN A 52 -11.08 -5.37 -5.40
CA GLN A 52 -11.71 -6.47 -4.70
C GLN A 52 -13.13 -5.96 -4.52
N GLU A 53 -13.95 -6.18 -5.54
CA GLU A 53 -15.39 -6.22 -5.39
C GLU A 53 -15.60 -7.30 -4.35
N PHE A 54 -15.62 -6.90 -3.08
CA PHE A 54 -16.31 -7.67 -2.08
C PHE A 54 -17.70 -7.87 -2.69
N PRO A 55 -18.12 -9.09 -3.05
CA PRO A 55 -19.53 -9.30 -3.26
C PRO A 55 -20.13 -8.95 -1.90
N ALA A 56 -20.85 -7.83 -1.85
CA ALA A 56 -21.77 -7.53 -0.78
C ALA A 56 -22.93 -8.52 -0.90
N GLU A 57 -22.64 -9.80 -0.72
CA GLU A 57 -23.61 -10.86 -0.49
C GLU A 57 -23.40 -11.31 0.94
N LEU A 58 -24.07 -10.62 1.85
CA LEU A 58 -24.59 -11.23 3.06
C LEU A 58 -26.00 -10.66 3.25
N GLU A 59 -26.92 -11.37 2.59
CA GLU A 59 -28.34 -11.66 2.93
C GLU A 59 -29.29 -10.53 3.34
#